data_AF-A0A6P7QWC7-F1
#
_entry.id   AF-A0A6P7QWC7-F1
#
_cell.length_a   1.000
_cell.length_b   1.000
_cell.length_c   1.000
_cell.angle_alpha   90.00
_cell.angle_beta   90.00
_cell.angle_gamma   90.00
#
_symmetry.space_group_name_H-M   'P 1'
#
loop_
_entity.id
_entity.type
_entity.pdbx_description
1 polymer ?
#
loop_
_entity_poly.entity_id
_entity_poly.type
_entity_poly.pdbx_seq_one_letter_code
_entity_poly.pdbx_strand_id
1 'polypeptide(L)'
;MTNNLLTFYRDRVFKDHQERSLEVMRRISSIANSFLCMQKTLERCQVHRQCNCSQEATNATRIIHDNYNQLEVSSAALKSLGELNILLAWIDRNHQETPAA
;
A
#
# COMPACT_ATOMS: atom_id res chain seq x y z
N MET A 1 -3.13 2.91 9.65
CA MET A 1 -3.48 1.87 8.65
C MET A 1 -2.82 2.14 7.30
N THR A 2 -2.96 3.34 6.71
CA THR A 2 -2.37 3.70 5.40
C THR A 2 -0.90 3.32 5.27
N ASN A 3 -0.06 3.69 6.24
CA ASN A 3 1.36 3.35 6.19
C ASN A 3 1.62 1.83 6.15
N ASN A 4 0.80 1.03 6.86
CA ASN A 4 0.95 -0.42 6.84
C ASN A 4 0.61 -1.00 5.45
N LEU A 5 -0.41 -0.46 4.78
CA LEU A 5 -0.77 -0.87 3.42
C LEU A 5 0.31 -0.46 2.42
N LEU A 6 0.85 0.75 2.52
CA LEU A 6 1.96 1.19 1.66
C LEU A 6 3.20 0.31 1.86
N THR A 7 3.51 -0.05 3.11
CA THR A 7 4.61 -0.98 3.46
C THR A 7 4.34 -2.37 2.89
N PHE A 8 3.12 -2.88 3.00
CA PHE A 8 2.73 -4.16 2.41
C PHE A 8 2.95 -4.18 0.89
N TYR A 9 2.52 -3.15 0.17
CA TYR A 9 2.74 -3.07 -1.28
C TYR A 9 4.23 -2.99 -1.64
N ARG A 10 5.01 -2.22 -0.88
CA ARG A 10 6.46 -2.08 -1.10
C ARG A 10 7.23 -3.37 -0.85
N ASP A 11 7.01 -3.99 0.31
CA ASP A 11 7.87 -5.08 0.81
C ASP A 11 7.40 -6.46 0.34
N ARG A 12 6.15 -6.56 -0.14
CA ARG A 12 5.55 -7.79 -0.69
C ARG A 12 5.22 -7.62 -2.16
N VAL A 13 4.18 -6.85 -2.49
CA VAL A 13 3.57 -6.84 -3.84
C VAL A 13 4.57 -6.44 -4.93
N PHE A 14 5.26 -5.30 -4.80
CA PHE A 14 6.22 -4.84 -5.81
C PHE A 14 7.48 -5.69 -5.88
N LYS A 15 7.86 -6.33 -4.76
CA LYS A 15 9.04 -7.19 -4.68
C LYS A 15 8.80 -8.57 -5.27
N ASP A 16 7.62 -9.11 -5.03
CA ASP A 16 7.22 -10.47 -5.41
C ASP A 16 6.71 -10.53 -6.87
N HIS A 17 6.32 -9.38 -7.44
CA HIS A 17 5.87 -9.31 -8.83
C HIS A 17 7.04 -9.41 -9.82
N GLN A 18 6.93 -10.36 -10.76
CA GLN A 18 7.84 -10.48 -11.90
C GLN A 18 7.13 -10.07 -13.19
N GLU A 19 7.64 -9.04 -13.87
CA GLU A 19 7.13 -8.59 -15.16
C GLU A 19 8.25 -8.61 -16.20
N ARG A 20 7.94 -9.17 -17.38
CA ARG A 20 8.89 -9.33 -18.49
C ARG A 20 8.91 -8.09 -19.38
N SER A 21 7.80 -7.36 -19.44
CA SER A 21 7.68 -6.12 -20.20
C SER A 21 8.38 -4.97 -19.48
N LEU A 22 9.44 -4.44 -20.10
CA LEU A 22 10.14 -3.25 -19.61
C LEU A 22 9.22 -2.03 -19.53
N GLU A 23 8.22 -1.92 -20.41
CA GLU A 23 7.25 -0.81 -20.37
C GLU A 23 6.38 -0.90 -19.11
N VAL A 24 5.83 -2.10 -18.83
CA VAL A 24 4.98 -2.30 -17.66
C VAL A 24 5.80 -2.15 -16.38
N MET A 25 7.02 -2.69 -16.34
CA MET A 25 7.94 -2.50 -15.21
C MET A 25 8.20 -1.03 -14.89
N ARG A 26 8.42 -0.18 -15.91
CA ARG A 26 8.60 1.28 -15.69
C ARG A 26 7.38 1.92 -15.06
N ARG A 27 6.17 1.54 -15.48
CA ARG A 27 4.91 2.03 -14.87
C ARG A 27 4.78 1.58 -13.43
N ILE A 28 5.08 0.31 -13.13
CA ILE A 28 5.09 -0.22 -11.76
C ILE A 28 6.10 0.51 -10.90
N SER A 29 7.33 0.76 -11.40
CA SER A 29 8.34 1.54 -10.68
C SER A 29 7.86 2.97 -10.41
N SER A 30 7.17 3.61 -11.36
CA SER A 30 6.58 4.93 -11.14
C SER A 30 5.56 4.92 -9.99
N ILE A 31 4.70 3.90 -9.92
CA ILE A 31 3.72 3.75 -8.84
C ILE A 31 4.42 3.49 -7.51
N ALA A 32 5.43 2.62 -7.48
CA ALA A 32 6.21 2.34 -6.28
C ALA A 32 6.91 3.60 -5.73
N ASN A 33 7.42 4.46 -6.61
CA ASN A 33 8.00 5.75 -6.21
C ASN A 33 6.95 6.71 -5.63
N SER A 34 5.73 6.74 -6.18
CA SER A 34 4.61 7.50 -5.58
C SER A 34 4.25 6.98 -4.19
N PHE A 35 4.27 5.65 -4.00
CA PHE A 35 4.03 5.04 -2.68
C PHE A 35 5.11 5.43 -1.68
N LEU A 36 6.39 5.42 -2.09
CA LEU A 36 7.50 5.88 -1.27
C LEU A 36 7.36 7.36 -0.88
N CYS A 37 6.91 8.22 -1.81
CA CYS A 37 6.63 9.62 -1.53
C CYS A 37 5.54 9.78 -0.46
N MET A 38 4.43 9.06 -0.59
CA MET A 38 3.35 9.05 0.41
C MET A 38 3.83 8.57 1.78
N GLN A 39 4.66 7.51 1.83
CA GLN A 39 5.24 7.03 3.09
C GLN A 39 6.09 8.08 3.79
N LYS A 40 6.94 8.81 3.05
CA LYS A 40 7.74 9.92 3.62
C LYS A 40 6.88 11.02 4.23
N THR A 41 5.71 11.31 3.65
CA THR A 41 4.75 12.25 4.25
C THR A 41 4.16 11.70 5.55
N LEU A 42 3.85 10.41 5.60
CA LEU A 42 3.30 9.74 6.80
C LEU A 42 4.33 9.52 7.91
N GLU A 43 5.62 9.35 7.59
CA GLU A 43 6.71 9.21 8.57
C GLU A 43 6.76 10.42 9.52
N ARG A 44 6.46 11.63 9.01
CA ARG A 44 6.34 12.83 9.85
C ARG A 44 5.28 12.64 10.94
N CYS A 45 4.16 12.00 10.64
CA CYS A 45 3.11 11.72 11.62
C CYS A 45 3.54 10.68 12.66
N GLN A 46 4.35 9.69 12.28
CA GLN A 46 4.89 8.68 13.20
C GLN A 46 5.91 9.26 14.17
N VAL A 47 6.82 10.12 13.68
CA VAL A 47 7.81 10.81 14.52
C VAL A 47 7.13 11.63 15.62
N HIS A 48 6.00 12.27 15.31
CA HIS A 48 5.22 13.05 16.27
C HIS A 48 4.23 12.20 17.10
N ARG A 49 4.22 10.86 16.95
CA ARG A 49 3.26 9.92 17.56
C ARG A 49 1.79 10.26 17.30
N GLN A 50 1.51 11.00 16.23
CA GLN A 50 0.16 11.44 15.86
C GLN A 50 -0.61 10.36 15.07
N CYS A 51 0.07 9.29 14.64
CA CYS A 51 -0.52 8.22 13.83
C CYS A 51 -0.41 6.83 14.49
N ASN A 52 -1.01 6.66 15.67
CA ASN A 52 -1.15 5.35 16.29
C ASN A 52 -2.21 4.51 15.56
N CYS A 53 -1.93 3.23 15.32
CA CYS A 53 -2.93 2.30 14.77
C CYS A 53 -3.73 1.67 15.91
N SER A 54 -5.06 1.70 15.81
CA SER A 54 -5.94 0.93 16.70
C SER A 54 -5.72 -0.57 16.51
N GLN A 55 -6.14 -1.37 17.50
CA GLN A 55 -6.09 -2.82 17.39
C GLN A 55 -6.91 -3.32 16.19
N GLU A 56 -8.05 -2.68 15.90
CA GLU A 56 -8.86 -2.98 14.73
C GLU A 56 -8.09 -2.77 13.43
N ALA A 57 -7.43 -1.61 13.26
CA ALA A 57 -6.63 -1.32 12.08
C ALA A 57 -5.45 -2.32 11.92
N THR A 58 -4.84 -2.72 13.03
CA THR A 58 -3.79 -3.75 13.06
C THR A 58 -4.34 -5.11 12.62
N ASN A 59 -5.49 -5.52 13.14
CA ASN A 59 -6.15 -6.78 12.77
C ASN A 59 -6.57 -6.79 11.29
N ALA A 60 -7.13 -5.69 10.79
CA ALA A 60 -7.48 -5.54 9.38
C ALA A 60 -6.25 -5.66 8.48
N THR A 61 -5.12 -5.05 8.87
CA THR A 61 -3.84 -5.20 8.15
C THR A 61 -3.40 -6.67 8.15
N ARG A 62 -3.51 -7.37 9.28
CA ARG A 62 -3.14 -8.79 9.39
C ARG A 62 -3.95 -9.67 8.44
N ILE A 63 -5.27 -9.45 8.34
CA ILE A 63 -6.14 -10.21 7.43
C ILE A 63 -5.66 -10.07 5.97
N ILE A 64 -5.19 -8.90 5.56
CA ILE A 64 -4.64 -8.69 4.21
C ILE A 64 -3.38 -9.54 3.99
N HIS A 65 -2.46 -9.56 4.95
CA HIS A 65 -1.28 -10.42 4.89
C HIS A 65 -1.66 -11.91 4.86
N ASP A 66 -2.62 -12.33 5.69
CA ASP A 66 -3.07 -13.72 5.75
C ASP A 66 -3.71 -14.16 4.42
N ASN A 67 -4.50 -13.28 3.77
CA ASN A 67 -5.08 -13.53 2.46
C ASN A 67 -4.01 -13.62 1.35
N TYR A 68 -3.00 -12.75 1.40
CA TYR A 68 -1.89 -12.79 0.47
C TYR A 68 -1.11 -14.11 0.56
N ASN A 69 -0.85 -14.58 1.79
CA ASN A 69 -0.09 -15.80 2.04
C ASN A 69 -0.83 -17.11 1.71
N GLN A 70 -2.15 -17.04 1.44
CA GLN A 70 -2.93 -18.20 0.99
C GLN A 70 -2.78 -18.52 -0.50
N LEU A 71 -2.13 -17.63 -1.26
CA LEU A 71 -1.91 -17.78 -2.69
C LEU A 71 -0.43 -18.04 -2.99
N GLU A 72 -0.15 -18.58 -4.19
CA GLU A 72 1.21 -18.61 -4.71
C GLU A 72 1.72 -17.16 -4.88
N VAL A 73 2.99 -16.93 -4.53
CA VAL A 73 3.58 -15.60 -4.34
C VAL A 73 3.39 -14.70 -5.58
N SER A 74 3.67 -15.23 -6.78
CA SER A 74 3.54 -14.48 -8.04
C SER A 74 2.07 -14.13 -8.34
N SER A 75 1.17 -15.07 -8.08
CA SER A 75 -0.28 -14.91 -8.25
C SER A 75 -0.86 -13.90 -7.25
N ALA A 76 -0.39 -13.94 -6.00
CA ALA A 76 -0.76 -13.00 -4.95
C ALA A 76 -0.34 -11.57 -5.33
N ALA A 77 0.91 -11.40 -5.77
CA ALA A 77 1.44 -10.12 -6.21
C ALA A 77 0.65 -9.54 -7.39
N LEU A 78 0.37 -10.35 -8.42
CA LEU A 78 -0.42 -9.93 -9.58
C LEU A 78 -1.84 -9.53 -9.18
N LYS A 79 -2.49 -10.33 -8.31
CA LYS A 79 -3.82 -10.02 -7.79
C LYS A 79 -3.82 -8.69 -7.03
N SER A 80 -2.87 -8.50 -6.11
CA SER A 80 -2.77 -7.27 -5.34
C SER A 80 -2.47 -6.04 -6.21
N LEU A 81 -1.67 -6.18 -7.27
CA LEU A 81 -1.51 -5.11 -8.26
C LEU A 81 -2.83 -4.76 -8.96
N GLY A 82 -3.64 -5.77 -9.29
CA GLY A 82 -4.98 -5.56 -9.85
C GLY A 82 -5.95 -4.85 -8.91
N GLU A 83 -5.70 -4.88 -7.59
CA GLU A 83 -6.52 -4.25 -6.55
C GLU A 83 -6.01 -2.85 -6.15
N LEU A 84 -5.03 -2.30 -6.87
CA LEU A 84 -4.51 -0.95 -6.62
C LEU A 84 -5.62 0.10 -6.66
N ASN A 85 -6.61 -0.05 -7.55
CA ASN A 85 -7.76 0.85 -7.61
C ASN A 85 -8.56 0.88 -6.31
N ILE A 86 -8.72 -0.26 -5.64
CA ILE A 86 -9.42 -0.37 -4.34
C ILE A 86 -8.62 0.35 -3.26
N LEU A 87 -7.30 0.12 -3.21
CA LEU A 87 -6.42 0.82 -2.27
C LEU A 87 -6.49 2.34 -2.47
N LEU A 88 -6.34 2.81 -3.71
CA LEU A 88 -6.35 4.23 -4.02
C LEU A 88 -7.69 4.88 -3.68
N ALA A 89 -8.82 4.22 -3.98
CA ALA A 89 -10.13 4.70 -3.60
C ALA A 89 -10.32 4.75 -2.07
N TRP A 90 -9.75 3.78 -1.34
CA TRP A 90 -9.78 3.81 0.13
C TRP A 90 -8.92 4.95 0.68
N ILE A 91 -7.71 5.17 0.14
CA ILE A 91 -6.86 6.30 0.55
C ILE A 91 -7.58 7.61 0.30
N ASP A 92 -8.12 7.82 -0.90
CA ASP A 92 -8.83 9.05 -1.27
C ASP A 92 -9.97 9.36 -0.27
N ARG A 93 -10.85 8.39 0.01
CA ARG A 93 -11.95 8.56 0.96
C ARG A 93 -11.51 8.91 2.38
N ASN A 94 -10.34 8.42 2.81
CA ASN A 94 -9.86 8.58 4.19
C ASN A 94 -8.83 9.71 4.35
N HIS A 95 -8.38 10.34 3.26
CA HIS A 95 -7.43 11.45 3.27
C HIS A 95 -7.97 12.69 2.53
N GLN A 96 -9.28 12.78 2.28
CA GLN A 96 -9.86 14.06 1.88
C GLN A 96 -9.55 15.08 2.98
N GLU A 97 -8.64 16.01 2.68
CA GLU A 97 -8.44 17.19 3.48
C GLU A 97 -9.81 17.86 3.63
N THR A 98 -10.17 18.19 4.87
CA THR A 98 -11.19 19.21 5.10
C THR A 98 -10.75 20.42 4.26
N PRO A 99 -11.54 20.89 3.28
CA PRO A 99 -11.19 22.12 2.58
C PRO A 99 -11.07 23.18 3.66
N ALA A 100 -9.91 23.84 3.73
CA ALA A 100 -9.74 25.01 4.59
C ALA A 100 -10.87 25.99 4.25
N ALA A 101 -11.81 26.13 5.19
CA ALA A 101 -12.90 27.10 5.14
C ALA A 101 -12.37 28.48 5.51
#